data_AF-A0AAU9J6S5-F1
#
_entry.id   AF-A0AAU9J6S5-F1
#
_cell.length_a   1.000
_cell.length_b   1.000
_cell.length_c   1.000
_cell.angle_alpha   90.00
_cell.angle_beta   90.00
_cell.angle_gamma   90.00
#
_symmetry.space_group_name_H-M   'P 1'
#
loop_
_entity.id
_entity.type
_entity.pdbx_description
1 polymer ?
#
loop_
_entity_poly.entity_id
_entity_poly.type
_entity_poly.pdbx_seq_one_letter_code
_entity_poly.pdbx_strand_id
1 'polypeptide(L)'
;MTDAYNKYPKESAGTLIGNWYEERELRDLTGHGRNYPMHHVPKKEGEPAALRDRDGTDTRVHGTSWEEKHDTMNHNYGATTNPADQLRKVGRREELMKAQIHQAISNEIKQKTDEEEVLRNTRIFETTTQGTFGWQVPNEKIGKRVMKTQDGAETEANDEVWAVEHGIRVPKPRRPLEQLEEEVIRAQQPITLYSDTLKQEIFPVSATKGPSPFARSCGFTQPIQQTRGANGFQGNV
;
A
#
# COMPACT_ATOMS: atom_id res chain seq x y z
N MET A 1 -15.25 -60.30 2.00
CA MET A 1 -14.16 -60.78 1.12
C MET A 1 -13.74 -59.74 0.07
N THR A 2 -14.14 -58.47 0.19
CA THR A 2 -13.98 -57.45 -0.87
C THR A 2 -12.77 -56.53 -0.68
N ASP A 3 -12.05 -56.65 0.45
CA ASP A 3 -11.05 -55.66 0.87
C ASP A 3 -9.60 -56.18 0.83
N ALA A 4 -9.34 -57.16 -0.03
CA ALA A 4 -8.04 -57.82 -0.14
C ALA A 4 -7.01 -57.06 -1.02
N TYR A 5 -7.48 -56.12 -1.85
CA TYR A 5 -6.66 -55.36 -2.80
C TYR A 5 -6.34 -53.94 -2.28
N ASN A 6 -5.38 -53.24 -2.92
CA ASN A 6 -4.98 -51.85 -2.63
C ASN A 6 -4.35 -51.57 -1.24
N LYS A 7 -3.66 -52.56 -0.67
CA LYS A 7 -2.99 -52.42 0.64
C LYS A 7 -1.76 -51.49 0.63
N TYR A 8 -1.05 -51.41 -0.50
CA TYR A 8 0.18 -50.63 -0.66
C TYR A 8 0.06 -49.65 -1.84
N PRO A 9 -0.74 -48.58 -1.69
CA PRO A 9 -1.06 -47.69 -2.79
C PRO A 9 0.07 -46.75 -3.24
N LYS A 10 1.17 -46.68 -2.49
CA LYS A 10 2.34 -45.84 -2.85
C LYS A 10 3.23 -46.47 -3.92
N GLU A 11 3.08 -47.76 -4.19
CA GLU A 11 3.98 -48.54 -5.06
C GLU A 11 3.38 -48.85 -6.45
N SER A 12 2.07 -48.67 -6.64
CA SER A 12 1.40 -48.88 -7.94
C SER A 12 0.08 -48.13 -8.05
N ALA A 13 -0.45 -47.99 -9.27
CA ALA A 13 -1.72 -47.30 -9.56
C ALA A 13 -2.98 -47.96 -8.93
N GLY A 14 -2.83 -49.10 -8.23
CA GLY A 14 -3.92 -49.81 -7.58
C GLY A 14 -4.88 -50.50 -8.56
N THR A 15 -5.92 -51.13 -8.00
CA THR A 15 -6.98 -51.84 -8.73
C THR A 15 -8.32 -51.17 -8.49
N LEU A 16 -9.21 -51.15 -9.49
CA LEU A 16 -10.55 -50.54 -9.40
C LEU A 16 -11.59 -51.49 -8.76
N ILE A 17 -11.18 -52.20 -7.71
CA ILE A 17 -12.00 -53.21 -7.03
C ILE A 17 -12.47 -52.65 -5.69
N GLY A 18 -13.77 -52.76 -5.39
CA GLY A 18 -14.36 -52.26 -4.15
C GLY A 18 -14.68 -50.78 -4.19
N ASN A 19 -14.61 -50.10 -3.04
CA ASN A 19 -14.89 -48.66 -2.92
C ASN A 19 -13.69 -47.79 -3.32
N TRP A 20 -13.15 -48.07 -4.50
CA TRP A 20 -11.91 -47.47 -5.00
C TRP A 20 -12.07 -45.97 -5.29
N TYR A 21 -13.28 -45.53 -5.62
CA TYR A 21 -13.57 -44.13 -5.98
C TYR A 21 -13.52 -43.22 -4.74
N GLU A 22 -14.23 -43.56 -3.67
CA GLU A 22 -14.18 -42.80 -2.41
C GLU A 22 -12.77 -42.85 -1.80
N GLU A 23 -12.09 -43.99 -1.88
CA GLU A 23 -10.70 -44.10 -1.40
C GLU A 23 -9.73 -43.21 -2.19
N ARG A 24 -9.99 -43.00 -3.49
CA ARG A 24 -9.21 -42.08 -4.33
C ARG A 24 -9.49 -40.63 -3.96
N GLU A 25 -10.75 -40.23 -3.83
CA GLU A 25 -11.10 -38.86 -3.41
C GLU A 25 -10.56 -38.54 -2.00
N LEU A 26 -10.66 -39.49 -1.06
CA LEU A 26 -10.07 -39.34 0.28
C LEU A 26 -8.55 -39.15 0.23
N ARG A 27 -7.87 -39.85 -0.68
CA ARG A 27 -6.43 -39.70 -0.89
C ARG A 27 -6.09 -38.36 -1.53
N ASP A 28 -6.87 -37.90 -2.49
CA ASP A 28 -6.67 -36.61 -3.13
C ASP A 28 -6.88 -35.45 -2.14
N LEU A 29 -7.84 -35.59 -1.20
CA LEU A 29 -8.14 -34.58 -0.18
C LEU A 29 -7.19 -34.62 1.04
N THR A 30 -6.81 -35.80 1.52
CA THR A 30 -6.10 -35.97 2.81
C THR A 30 -4.70 -36.57 2.68
N GLY A 31 -4.30 -36.99 1.48
CA GLY A 31 -3.06 -37.74 1.23
C GLY A 31 -3.09 -39.20 1.66
N HIS A 32 -4.19 -39.66 2.30
CA HIS A 32 -4.30 -40.97 2.91
C HIS A 32 -5.56 -41.70 2.41
N GLY A 33 -5.46 -43.02 2.25
CA GLY A 33 -6.58 -43.87 1.83
C GLY A 33 -7.40 -44.39 3.01
N ARG A 34 -7.40 -45.71 3.19
CA ARG A 34 -8.25 -46.38 4.20
C ARG A 34 -7.87 -46.05 5.64
N ASN A 35 -6.58 -46.09 5.95
CA ASN A 35 -6.05 -45.92 7.30
C ASN A 35 -5.08 -44.75 7.36
N TYR A 36 -5.21 -43.94 8.40
CA TYR A 36 -4.21 -42.95 8.76
C TYR A 36 -3.10 -43.64 9.59
N PRO A 37 -1.81 -43.45 9.27
CA PRO A 37 -0.74 -44.01 10.09
C PRO A 37 -0.79 -43.38 11.49
N MET A 38 -1.14 -44.20 12.49
CA MET A 38 -1.09 -43.77 13.89
C MET A 38 0.36 -43.55 14.27
N HIS A 39 0.77 -42.29 14.38
CA HIS A 39 2.01 -41.93 15.04
C HIS A 39 1.70 -41.53 16.48
N HIS A 40 2.59 -41.88 17.40
CA HIS A 40 2.42 -41.54 18.80
C HIS A 40 2.69 -40.04 18.99
N VAL A 41 1.64 -39.26 19.30
CA VAL A 41 1.79 -37.85 19.68
C VAL A 41 2.20 -37.80 21.16
N PRO A 42 3.42 -37.34 21.50
CA PRO A 42 3.88 -37.27 22.87
C PRO A 42 3.01 -36.31 23.70
N LYS A 43 2.75 -36.68 24.96
CA LYS A 43 1.99 -35.85 25.90
C LYS A 43 2.80 -34.61 26.26
N LYS A 44 2.36 -33.43 25.82
CA LYS A 44 2.80 -32.15 26.38
C LYS A 44 2.09 -31.90 27.71
N GLU A 45 2.83 -31.47 28.73
CA GLU A 45 2.25 -31.08 30.02
C GLU A 45 1.49 -29.75 29.88
N GLY A 46 0.29 -29.67 30.47
CA GLY A 46 -0.51 -28.43 30.52
C GLY A 46 -1.55 -28.26 29.40
N GLU A 47 -1.48 -29.01 28.30
CA GLU A 47 -2.47 -28.93 27.21
C GLU A 47 -3.54 -30.03 27.32
N PRO A 48 -4.84 -29.69 27.25
CA PRO A 48 -5.89 -30.69 27.22
C PRO A 48 -5.82 -31.49 25.91
N ALA A 49 -6.14 -32.79 25.99
CA ALA A 49 -6.02 -33.72 24.86
C ALA A 49 -6.86 -33.34 23.61
N ALA A 50 -7.83 -32.43 23.76
CA ALA A 50 -8.67 -31.93 22.67
C ALA A 50 -8.00 -30.86 21.80
N LEU A 51 -6.97 -30.17 22.31
CA LEU A 51 -6.21 -29.14 21.59
C LEU A 51 -4.98 -29.68 20.85
N ARG A 52 -4.78 -31.00 20.87
CA ARG A 52 -3.69 -31.62 20.12
C ARG A 52 -4.08 -31.68 18.65
N ASP A 53 -3.18 -31.24 17.79
CA ASP A 53 -3.31 -31.41 16.34
C ASP A 53 -3.53 -32.89 16.03
N ARG A 54 -4.77 -33.22 15.66
CA ARG A 54 -5.14 -34.53 15.14
C ARG A 54 -5.04 -34.42 13.64
N ASP A 55 -3.99 -34.96 13.08
CA ASP A 55 -3.80 -34.88 11.64
C ASP A 55 -4.96 -35.54 10.88
N GLY A 56 -5.54 -34.79 9.95
CA GLY A 56 -6.31 -35.32 8.81
C GLY A 56 -7.65 -36.00 9.11
N THR A 57 -8.11 -36.06 10.36
CA THR A 57 -9.42 -36.66 10.68
C THR A 57 -10.59 -35.73 10.40
N ASP A 58 -10.39 -34.42 10.57
CA ASP A 58 -11.48 -33.44 10.50
C ASP A 58 -12.03 -33.33 9.07
N THR A 59 -11.16 -33.19 8.09
CA THR A 59 -11.51 -33.15 6.65
C THR A 59 -12.12 -34.45 6.14
N ARG A 60 -11.80 -35.60 6.77
CA ARG A 60 -12.38 -36.90 6.40
C ARG A 60 -13.79 -37.09 6.97
N VAL A 61 -14.10 -36.49 8.11
CA VAL A 61 -15.41 -36.62 8.77
C VAL A 61 -16.36 -35.50 8.34
N HIS A 62 -15.86 -34.27 8.25
CA HIS A 62 -16.66 -33.06 8.01
C HIS A 62 -16.53 -32.50 6.59
N GLY A 63 -15.60 -33.04 5.78
CA GLY A 63 -15.34 -32.55 4.42
C GLY A 63 -14.52 -31.25 4.39
N THR A 64 -14.51 -30.58 3.25
CA THR A 64 -13.88 -29.26 3.09
C THR A 64 -14.78 -28.18 3.70
N SER A 65 -14.23 -27.31 4.56
CA SER A 65 -14.98 -26.19 5.12
C SER A 65 -15.32 -25.17 4.02
N TRP A 66 -16.61 -24.93 3.82
CA TRP A 66 -17.09 -23.83 3.01
C TRP A 66 -17.25 -22.63 3.93
N GLU A 67 -16.27 -21.72 3.94
CA GLU A 67 -16.35 -20.47 4.69
C GLU A 67 -17.31 -19.51 3.98
N GLU A 68 -18.62 -19.74 4.10
CA GLU A 68 -19.61 -18.75 3.72
C GLU A 68 -19.58 -17.61 4.75
N LYS A 69 -19.09 -16.43 4.31
CA LYS A 69 -19.21 -15.20 5.09
C LYS A 69 -20.69 -14.81 5.13
N HIS A 70 -21.39 -15.30 6.14
CA HIS A 70 -22.74 -14.82 6.43
C HIS A 70 -22.65 -13.40 6.99
N ASP A 71 -22.90 -12.43 6.12
CA ASP A 71 -23.03 -11.04 6.53
C ASP A 71 -24.42 -10.82 7.13
N THR A 72 -24.49 -10.76 8.46
CA THR A 72 -25.75 -10.56 9.18
C THR A 72 -26.13 -9.09 9.31
N MET A 73 -25.31 -8.16 8.80
CA MET A 73 -25.55 -6.73 8.91
C MET A 73 -26.26 -6.20 7.66
N ASN A 74 -27.30 -5.41 7.89
CA ASN A 74 -27.98 -4.70 6.79
C ASN A 74 -27.12 -3.49 6.38
N HIS A 75 -26.68 -3.46 5.12
CA HIS A 75 -25.84 -2.38 4.58
C HIS A 75 -26.64 -1.26 3.92
N ASN A 76 -27.97 -1.42 3.80
CA ASN A 76 -28.83 -0.51 3.03
C ASN A 76 -29.69 0.39 3.94
N TYR A 77 -29.11 0.95 5.00
CA TYR A 77 -29.80 1.96 5.79
C TYR A 77 -29.82 3.29 5.03
N GLY A 78 -31.03 3.75 4.64
CA GLY A 78 -31.21 5.04 3.96
C GLY A 78 -30.92 5.05 2.46
N ALA A 79 -30.38 3.96 1.91
CA ALA A 79 -30.26 3.75 0.47
C ALA A 79 -31.51 3.04 -0.04
N THR A 80 -32.42 3.77 -0.69
CA THR A 80 -33.54 3.14 -1.36
C THR A 80 -33.13 2.75 -2.78
N THR A 81 -33.21 1.47 -3.10
CA THR A 81 -33.04 0.95 -4.47
C THR A 81 -34.31 1.10 -5.30
N ASN A 82 -35.35 1.73 -4.73
CA ASN A 82 -36.63 1.90 -5.37
C ASN A 82 -36.56 3.03 -6.42
N PRO A 83 -36.79 2.73 -7.71
CA PRO A 83 -36.80 3.75 -8.76
C PRO A 83 -37.89 4.82 -8.55
N ALA A 84 -38.92 4.55 -7.73
CA ALA A 84 -39.95 5.53 -7.40
C ALA A 84 -39.43 6.69 -6.53
N ASP A 85 -38.36 6.50 -5.77
CA ASP A 85 -37.77 7.59 -4.97
C ASP A 85 -37.00 8.61 -5.81
N GLN A 86 -36.68 8.26 -7.06
CA GLN A 86 -36.06 9.17 -8.03
C GLN A 86 -37.08 10.10 -8.70
N LEU A 87 -38.38 9.92 -8.44
CA LEU A 87 -39.41 10.79 -8.98
C LEU A 87 -39.37 12.16 -8.32
N ARG A 88 -39.55 13.20 -9.14
CA ARG A 88 -39.57 14.59 -8.68
C ARG A 88 -40.77 14.80 -7.76
N LYS A 89 -40.51 15.11 -6.48
CA LYS A 89 -41.54 15.33 -5.45
C LYS A 89 -42.21 16.72 -5.53
N VAL A 90 -41.70 17.61 -6.37
CA VAL A 90 -42.08 19.03 -6.44
C VAL A 90 -42.44 19.35 -7.88
N GLY A 91 -43.53 20.11 -8.08
CA GLY A 91 -43.97 20.53 -9.41
C GLY A 91 -43.07 21.62 -10.02
N ARG A 92 -43.07 21.74 -11.35
CA ARG A 92 -42.23 22.72 -12.08
C ARG A 92 -42.48 24.17 -11.66
N ARG A 93 -43.73 24.53 -11.33
CA ARG A 93 -44.09 25.87 -10.86
C ARG A 93 -43.47 26.18 -9.49
N GLU A 94 -43.55 25.25 -8.57
CA GLU A 94 -42.99 25.39 -7.22
C GLU A 94 -41.46 25.44 -7.26
N GLU A 95 -40.83 24.69 -8.16
CA GLU A 95 -39.39 24.74 -8.39
C GLU A 95 -38.94 26.13 -8.88
N LEU A 96 -39.65 26.71 -9.84
CA LEU A 96 -39.35 28.08 -10.32
C LEU A 96 -39.54 29.11 -9.20
N MET A 97 -40.59 28.98 -8.39
CA MET A 97 -40.81 29.86 -7.24
C MET A 97 -39.70 29.72 -6.19
N LYS A 98 -39.27 28.49 -5.88
CA LYS A 98 -38.12 28.25 -4.99
C LYS A 98 -36.85 28.87 -5.54
N ALA A 99 -36.58 28.73 -6.84
CA ALA A 99 -35.41 29.32 -7.48
C ALA A 99 -35.40 30.85 -7.36
N GLN A 100 -36.56 31.51 -7.55
CA GLN A 100 -36.70 32.95 -7.36
C GLN A 100 -36.45 33.37 -5.91
N ILE A 101 -36.99 32.63 -4.94
CA ILE A 101 -36.75 32.88 -3.51
C ILE A 101 -35.27 32.72 -3.17
N HIS A 102 -34.63 31.64 -3.63
CA HIS A 102 -33.20 31.43 -3.44
C HIS A 102 -32.34 32.56 -4.03
N GLN A 103 -32.72 33.05 -5.22
CA GLN A 103 -32.03 34.17 -5.84
C GLN A 103 -32.18 35.46 -5.01
N ALA A 104 -33.39 35.75 -4.51
CA ALA A 104 -33.63 36.89 -3.65
C ALA A 104 -32.79 36.82 -2.36
N ILE A 105 -32.80 35.68 -1.67
CA ILE A 105 -31.99 35.44 -0.46
C ILE A 105 -30.50 35.59 -0.77
N SER A 106 -30.03 35.05 -1.91
CA SER A 106 -28.62 35.15 -2.28
C SER A 106 -28.17 36.59 -2.53
N ASN A 107 -29.06 37.43 -3.08
CA ASN A 107 -28.77 38.84 -3.32
C ASN A 107 -28.77 39.63 -2.00
N GLU A 108 -29.69 39.32 -1.08
CA GLU A 108 -29.74 39.95 0.25
C GLU A 108 -28.48 39.61 1.07
N ILE A 109 -28.04 38.34 1.04
CA ILE A 109 -26.80 37.93 1.70
C ILE A 109 -25.61 38.68 1.11
N LYS A 110 -25.51 38.78 -0.22
CA LYS A 110 -24.42 39.51 -0.89
C LYS A 110 -24.40 40.99 -0.52
N GLN A 111 -25.55 41.65 -0.54
CA GLN A 111 -25.63 43.07 -0.14
C GLN A 111 -25.16 43.25 1.30
N LYS A 112 -25.61 42.37 2.20
CA LYS A 112 -25.17 42.42 3.60
C LYS A 112 -23.67 42.17 3.76
N THR A 113 -23.10 41.22 3.03
CA THR A 113 -21.65 40.98 3.08
C THR A 113 -20.86 42.16 2.53
N ASP A 114 -21.32 42.76 1.43
CA ASP A 114 -20.66 43.93 0.83
C ASP A 114 -20.71 45.13 1.79
N GLU A 115 -21.85 45.36 2.46
CA GLU A 115 -21.98 46.39 3.49
C GLU A 115 -21.06 46.15 4.68
N GLU A 116 -20.98 44.90 5.16
CA GLU A 116 -20.07 44.51 6.25
C GLU A 116 -18.59 44.67 5.85
N GLU A 117 -18.24 44.37 4.61
CA GLU A 117 -16.89 44.57 4.06
C GLU A 117 -16.56 46.05 3.93
N VAL A 118 -17.48 46.88 3.42
CA VAL A 118 -17.30 48.34 3.36
C VAL A 118 -17.09 48.89 4.76
N LEU A 119 -17.91 48.50 5.74
CA LEU A 119 -17.76 48.91 7.14
C LEU A 119 -16.43 48.46 7.74
N ARG A 120 -15.98 47.24 7.44
CA ARG A 120 -14.67 46.73 7.86
C ARG A 120 -13.53 47.53 7.24
N ASN A 121 -13.64 47.84 5.95
CA ASN A 121 -12.64 48.57 5.17
C ASN A 121 -12.59 50.06 5.52
N THR A 122 -13.67 50.66 6.04
CA THR A 122 -13.62 52.07 6.52
C THR A 122 -12.60 52.31 7.63
N ARG A 123 -12.16 51.24 8.34
CA ARG A 123 -11.16 51.31 9.43
C ARG A 123 -9.75 50.92 9.00
N ILE A 124 -9.57 50.44 7.77
CA ILE A 124 -8.28 49.99 7.26
C ILE A 124 -7.78 51.06 6.28
N PHE A 125 -6.70 51.74 6.63
CA PHE A 125 -6.02 52.65 5.71
C PHE A 125 -5.35 51.83 4.61
N GLU A 126 -5.58 52.17 3.34
CA GLU A 126 -4.85 51.58 2.22
C GLU A 126 -3.35 51.83 2.41
N THR A 127 -2.59 50.78 2.68
CA THR A 127 -1.14 50.85 2.65
C THR A 127 -0.66 50.33 1.30
N THR A 128 0.11 51.14 0.59
CA THR A 128 0.58 50.95 -0.80
C THR A 128 1.54 49.77 -1.03
N THR A 129 1.73 48.92 -0.02
CA THR A 129 2.76 47.87 -0.03
C THR A 129 2.39 46.66 -0.90
N GLN A 130 1.11 46.38 -1.10
CA GLN A 130 0.67 45.18 -1.83
C GLN A 130 0.55 45.38 -3.35
N GLY A 131 0.45 46.62 -3.83
CA GLY A 131 0.32 46.91 -5.27
C GLY A 131 1.64 46.99 -6.05
N THR A 132 2.78 47.07 -5.35
CA THR A 132 4.10 47.30 -5.95
C THR A 132 4.89 46.02 -6.24
N PHE A 133 4.60 44.92 -5.53
CA PHE A 133 5.30 43.64 -5.70
C PHE A 133 4.32 42.51 -6.03
N GLY A 134 4.08 42.30 -7.32
CA GLY A 134 3.42 41.11 -7.82
C GLY A 134 4.43 40.04 -8.22
N TRP A 135 4.15 38.77 -7.95
CA TRP A 135 4.90 37.65 -8.54
C TRP A 135 4.62 37.63 -10.04
N GLN A 136 5.50 38.26 -10.81
CA GLN A 136 5.50 38.13 -12.27
C GLN A 136 6.40 36.96 -12.64
N VAL A 137 5.88 35.99 -13.40
CA VAL A 137 6.74 34.98 -14.04
C VAL A 137 7.49 35.70 -15.15
N PRO A 138 8.81 35.91 -15.03
CA PRO A 138 9.54 36.67 -16.04
C PRO A 138 9.53 35.87 -17.34
N ASN A 139 8.89 36.42 -18.38
CA ASN A 139 8.99 35.94 -19.77
C ASN A 139 10.33 36.32 -20.43
N GLU A 140 11.26 36.88 -19.65
CA GLU A 140 12.56 37.33 -20.11
C GLU A 140 13.54 36.16 -20.21
N LYS A 141 14.38 36.18 -21.24
CA LYS A 141 15.45 35.19 -21.38
C LYS A 141 16.48 35.38 -20.27
N ILE A 142 16.55 34.43 -19.34
CA ILE A 142 17.60 34.40 -18.32
C ILE A 142 18.96 34.20 -19.02
N GLY A 143 19.91 35.09 -18.75
CA GLY A 143 21.26 35.01 -19.30
C GLY A 143 22.00 33.75 -18.85
N LYS A 144 22.77 33.14 -19.75
CA LYS A 144 23.68 32.02 -19.43
C LYS A 144 25.01 32.57 -18.88
N ARG A 145 25.70 31.80 -18.01
CA ARG A 145 27.04 32.17 -17.49
C ARG A 145 28.07 32.44 -18.60
N VAL A 146 27.98 31.69 -19.71
CA VAL A 146 28.72 31.93 -20.95
C VAL A 146 27.67 31.96 -22.07
N MET A 147 27.58 33.09 -22.77
CA MET A 147 26.55 33.32 -23.79
C MET A 147 27.09 33.13 -25.22
N LYS A 148 28.31 33.62 -25.47
CA LYS A 148 28.93 33.63 -26.80
C LYS A 148 30.44 33.42 -26.69
N THR A 149 31.05 32.90 -27.75
CA THR A 149 32.50 32.85 -27.92
C THR A 149 33.05 34.22 -28.35
N GLN A 150 34.38 34.37 -28.39
CA GLN A 150 35.02 35.62 -28.87
C GLN A 150 34.67 35.95 -30.32
N ASP A 151 34.38 34.92 -31.13
CA ASP A 151 33.92 35.05 -32.52
C ASP A 151 32.42 35.41 -32.64
N GLY A 152 31.72 35.56 -31.51
CA GLY A 152 30.30 35.90 -31.47
C GLY A 152 29.34 34.74 -31.73
N ALA A 153 29.85 33.52 -31.92
CA ALA A 153 29.05 32.31 -32.08
C ALA A 153 28.43 31.88 -30.74
N GLU A 154 27.28 31.19 -30.81
CA GLU A 154 26.67 30.58 -29.63
C GLU A 154 27.54 29.43 -29.12
N THR A 155 27.75 29.37 -27.81
CA THR A 155 28.48 28.26 -27.19
C THR A 155 27.62 26.98 -27.19
N GLU A 156 27.96 26.02 -28.05
CA GLU A 156 27.24 24.75 -28.19
C GLU A 156 27.53 23.75 -27.06
N ALA A 157 28.71 23.82 -26.43
CA ALA A 157 29.18 22.81 -25.50
C ALA A 157 29.33 23.38 -24.08
N ASN A 158 28.23 23.41 -23.31
CA ASN A 158 28.36 23.30 -21.87
C ASN A 158 28.53 21.80 -21.57
N ASP A 159 29.76 21.30 -21.68
CA ASP A 159 30.07 19.91 -21.34
C ASP A 159 29.83 19.71 -19.84
N GLU A 160 28.65 19.18 -19.52
CA GLU A 160 28.22 18.95 -18.14
C GLU A 160 29.08 17.88 -17.47
N VAL A 161 29.55 16.89 -18.24
CA VAL A 161 30.38 15.79 -17.72
C VAL A 161 31.74 16.35 -17.33
N TRP A 162 32.40 17.08 -18.25
CA TRP A 162 33.68 17.71 -17.97
C TRP A 162 33.61 18.67 -16.77
N ALA A 163 32.56 19.51 -16.71
CA ALA A 163 32.39 20.45 -15.63
C ALA A 163 32.18 19.78 -14.26
N VAL A 164 31.53 18.61 -14.23
CA VAL A 164 31.35 17.83 -12.99
C VAL A 164 32.64 17.10 -12.60
N GLU A 165 33.35 16.49 -13.55
CA GLU A 165 34.64 15.82 -13.32
C GLU A 165 35.71 16.76 -12.74
N HIS A 166 35.71 18.02 -13.18
CA HIS A 166 36.65 19.05 -12.71
C HIS A 166 36.13 19.82 -11.48
N GLY A 167 34.99 19.41 -10.90
CA GLY A 167 34.43 20.03 -9.68
C GLY A 167 33.87 21.44 -9.87
N ILE A 168 33.64 21.87 -11.12
CA ILE A 168 33.10 23.20 -11.45
C ILE A 168 31.58 23.24 -11.23
N ARG A 169 30.90 22.08 -11.36
CA ARG A 169 29.46 21.93 -11.13
C ARG A 169 29.15 20.69 -10.30
N VAL A 170 28.04 20.77 -9.58
CA VAL A 170 27.43 19.62 -8.91
C VAL A 170 26.65 18.80 -9.96
N PRO A 171 26.72 17.45 -9.92
CA PRO A 171 25.93 16.62 -10.82
C PRO A 171 24.43 16.91 -10.68
N LYS A 172 23.75 17.06 -11.82
CA LYS A 172 22.30 17.20 -11.84
C LYS A 172 21.62 15.84 -11.56
N PRO A 173 20.44 15.84 -10.93
CA PRO A 173 19.67 14.62 -10.76
C PRO A 173 19.32 14.02 -12.12
N ARG A 174 19.48 12.70 -12.26
CA ARG A 174 19.15 11.98 -13.50
C ARG A 174 17.64 11.86 -13.75
N ARG A 175 16.84 12.02 -12.70
CA ARG A 175 15.37 12.00 -12.75
C ARG A 175 14.83 13.42 -12.59
N PRO A 176 13.69 13.77 -13.23
CA PRO A 176 13.04 15.06 -13.03
C PRO A 176 12.60 15.23 -11.58
N LEU A 177 12.63 16.48 -11.10
CA LEU A 177 12.36 16.82 -9.70
C LEU A 177 10.96 16.38 -9.25
N GLU A 178 9.96 16.54 -10.10
CA GLU A 178 8.55 16.18 -9.81
C GLU A 178 8.40 14.70 -9.42
N GLN A 179 9.09 13.80 -10.13
CA GLN A 179 9.05 12.37 -9.83
C GLN A 179 9.73 12.06 -8.49
N LEU A 180 10.81 12.75 -8.16
CA LEU A 180 11.50 12.60 -6.87
C LEU A 180 10.62 13.10 -5.71
N GLU A 181 9.92 14.21 -5.90
CA GLU A 181 9.02 14.76 -4.88
C GLU A 181 7.86 13.81 -4.57
N GLU A 182 7.25 13.21 -5.59
CA GLU A 182 6.21 12.19 -5.39
C GLU A 182 6.74 10.95 -4.64
N GLU A 183 7.94 10.48 -4.96
CA GLU A 183 8.57 9.36 -4.28
C GLU A 183 8.86 9.69 -2.81
N VAL A 184 9.35 10.90 -2.52
CA VAL A 184 9.59 11.38 -1.15
C VAL A 184 8.29 11.47 -0.36
N ILE A 185 7.20 11.96 -0.95
CA ILE A 185 5.89 12.07 -0.29
C ILE A 185 5.31 10.68 0.02
N ARG A 186 5.48 9.70 -0.88
CA ARG A 186 5.01 8.33 -0.66
C ARG A 186 5.87 7.54 0.34
N ALA A 187 7.16 7.84 0.41
CA ALA A 187 8.08 7.12 1.27
C ALA A 187 7.86 7.51 2.74
N GLN A 188 7.53 6.52 3.58
CA GLN A 188 7.50 6.69 5.04
C GLN A 188 8.91 6.88 5.64
N GLN A 189 9.95 6.55 4.89
CA GLN A 189 11.36 6.64 5.31
C GLN A 189 12.11 7.66 4.45
N PRO A 190 13.07 8.38 5.01
CA PRO A 190 13.87 9.33 4.25
C PRO A 190 14.67 8.62 3.15
N ILE A 191 14.57 9.14 1.92
CA ILE A 191 15.34 8.63 0.78
C ILE A 191 16.75 9.23 0.85
N THR A 192 17.73 8.37 1.10
CA THR A 192 19.18 8.69 1.16
C THR A 192 19.95 7.77 0.21
N LEU A 193 21.23 8.09 -0.03
CA LEU A 193 22.13 7.23 -0.81
C LEU A 193 22.10 5.78 -0.31
N TYR A 194 22.09 5.57 1.00
CA TYR A 194 22.12 4.24 1.61
C TYR A 194 20.80 3.50 1.45
N SER A 195 19.65 4.19 1.53
CA SER A 195 18.34 3.52 1.43
C SER A 195 18.02 3.10 0.00
N ASP A 196 18.49 3.86 -1.00
CA ASP A 196 18.30 3.52 -2.41
C ASP A 196 19.22 2.35 -2.81
N THR A 197 20.48 2.40 -2.38
CA THR A 197 21.46 1.34 -2.64
C THR A 197 21.22 0.05 -1.87
N LEU A 198 20.39 0.07 -0.81
CA LEU A 198 20.00 -1.13 -0.08
C LEU A 198 19.26 -2.14 -0.97
N LYS A 199 18.50 -1.67 -1.96
CA LYS A 199 17.85 -2.52 -2.97
C LYS A 199 18.84 -3.13 -3.96
N GLN A 200 19.99 -2.50 -4.13
CA GLN A 200 21.04 -2.89 -5.09
C GLN A 200 22.15 -3.70 -4.43
N GLU A 201 22.10 -3.89 -3.11
CA GLU A 201 23.08 -4.66 -2.32
C GLU A 201 24.54 -4.17 -2.48
N ILE A 202 24.73 -2.87 -2.74
CA ILE A 202 26.07 -2.30 -3.01
C ILE A 202 26.90 -2.13 -1.73
N PHE A 203 26.27 -1.74 -0.63
CA PHE A 203 26.97 -1.51 0.64
C PHE A 203 26.86 -2.71 1.57
N PRO A 204 27.95 -3.08 2.26
CA PRO A 204 27.90 -4.11 3.29
C PRO A 204 27.05 -3.62 4.47
N VAL A 205 25.95 -4.30 4.74
CA VAL A 205 25.05 -4.01 5.86
C VAL A 205 24.82 -5.26 6.70
N SER A 206 24.53 -5.08 7.98
CA SER A 206 24.13 -6.19 8.85
C SER A 206 22.73 -6.65 8.45
N ALA A 207 22.50 -7.97 8.39
CA ALA A 207 21.20 -8.52 8.00
C ALA A 207 20.13 -8.12 9.03
N THR A 208 19.31 -7.12 8.70
CA THR A 208 18.16 -6.70 9.48
C THR A 208 16.94 -6.63 8.61
N LYS A 209 15.90 -7.40 8.94
CA LYS A 209 14.58 -7.23 8.37
C LYS A 209 13.68 -6.50 9.35
N GLY A 210 13.20 -5.34 8.93
CA GLY A 210 12.33 -4.48 9.72
C GLY A 210 12.22 -3.08 9.11
N PRO A 211 11.45 -2.19 9.76
CA PRO A 211 11.27 -0.81 9.32
C PRO A 211 12.55 0.03 9.49
N SER A 212 13.58 -0.45 10.17
CA SER A 212 14.88 0.23 10.26
C SER A 212 15.94 -0.63 9.56
N PRO A 213 16.24 -0.35 8.29
CA PRO A 213 17.17 -1.18 7.52
C PRO A 213 18.65 -0.96 7.89
N PHE A 214 18.96 0.07 8.69
CA PHE A 214 20.30 0.36 9.21
C PHE A 214 20.48 0.01 10.69
N ALA A 215 19.55 -0.74 11.27
CA ALA A 215 19.73 -1.25 12.62
C ALA A 215 20.94 -2.18 12.68
N ARG A 216 21.74 -2.09 13.74
CA ARG A 216 22.88 -3.00 13.93
C ARG A 216 22.35 -4.37 14.37
N SER A 217 22.56 -5.41 13.56
CA SER A 217 22.44 -6.80 14.02
C SER A 217 23.81 -7.37 14.34
N CYS A 218 24.00 -7.77 15.60
CA CYS A 218 25.27 -8.29 16.11
C CYS A 218 25.24 -9.80 16.40
N GLY A 219 24.33 -10.55 15.77
CA GLY A 219 24.13 -11.98 16.07
C GLY A 219 25.37 -12.84 15.91
N PHE A 220 26.23 -12.52 14.94
CA PHE A 220 27.50 -13.21 14.76
C PHE A 220 28.55 -12.88 15.83
N THR A 221 28.54 -11.65 16.37
CA THR A 221 29.56 -11.17 17.31
C THR A 221 29.12 -11.20 18.77
N GLN A 222 27.92 -11.71 19.05
CA GLN A 222 27.41 -11.83 20.42
C GLN A 222 28.17 -12.92 21.19
N PRO A 223 28.45 -12.74 22.50
CA PRO A 223 29.05 -13.79 23.31
C PRO A 223 28.09 -14.99 23.42
N ILE A 224 28.63 -16.21 23.50
CA ILE A 224 27.88 -17.49 23.54
C ILE A 224 26.77 -17.52 24.61
N GLN A 225 26.92 -16.75 25.68
CA GLN A 225 25.92 -16.68 26.76
C GLN A 225 24.68 -15.86 26.38
N GLN A 226 24.79 -15.00 25.36
CA GLN A 226 23.74 -14.09 24.88
C GLN A 226 23.19 -14.50 23.50
N THR A 227 23.75 -15.55 22.87
CA THR A 227 23.24 -16.08 21.61
C THR A 227 21.85 -16.66 21.83
N ARG A 228 20.82 -15.88 21.48
CA ARG A 228 19.47 -16.41 21.28
C ARG A 228 19.53 -17.33 20.06
N GLY A 229 18.86 -18.48 20.12
CA GLY A 229 18.76 -19.37 18.96
C GLY A 229 18.21 -18.62 17.74
N ALA A 230 18.47 -19.12 16.52
CA ALA A 230 18.10 -18.45 15.26
C ALA A 230 16.63 -17.96 15.21
N ASN A 231 15.72 -18.64 15.91
CA ASN A 231 14.29 -18.29 16.00
C ASN A 231 13.97 -17.12 16.97
N GLY A 232 14.92 -16.69 17.79
CA GLY A 232 14.78 -15.58 18.75
C GLY A 232 15.41 -14.27 18.28
N PHE A 233 16.00 -14.25 17.08
CA PHE A 233 16.48 -13.03 16.44
C PHE A 233 15.29 -12.33 15.77
N GLN A 234 14.76 -11.28 16.42
CA GLN A 234 13.89 -10.30 15.75
C GLN A 234 14.74 -9.39 14.86
N GLY A 235 15.30 -10.00 13.82
CA GLY A 235 15.51 -9.40 12.52
C GLY A 235 15.09 -10.49 11.58
N ASN A 236 13.84 -10.43 11.09
CA ASN A 236 13.20 -11.53 10.35
C ASN A 236 14.17 -12.19 9.37
N VAL A 237 14.17 -13.52 9.30
CA VAL A 237 14.79 -14.27 8.20
C VAL A 237 14.04 -14.07 6.91
#